data_AF-A0A1I8AHX0-F1
#
_entry.id   AF-A0A1I8AHX0-F1
#
_cell.length_a   1.000
_cell.length_b   1.000
_cell.length_c   1.000
_cell.angle_alpha   90.00
_cell.angle_beta   90.00
_cell.angle_gamma   90.00
#
_symmetry.space_group_name_H-M   'P 1'
#
loop_
_entity.id
_entity.type
_entity.pdbx_description
1 polymer ?
#
loop_
_entity_poly.entity_id
_entity_poly.type
_entity_poly.pdbx_seq_one_letter_code
_entity_poly.pdbx_strand_id
1 'polypeptide(L)'
;MQKTEPMSVTSTASAPKPNEDLVDLEVIVRNWAKQIFDVTKTKAEAKISKKHLQFNINWSHMLNESLEPTFTRDGVPTDQSRQAPEEQCLFRTTFTNTTDREQEYSFKTERTTRSAATAIVEKGVCRGVDMEVKLKTPCEVLEANAGFHGEISLCHIGENTIEEELVWGVDSNVRVPARCETVAQLVILEDNAVRKFAIENRLSGRVIVTVTNVKENNSLVTVIEGNIVEIIRGVADHASMGFTIRDQAVWYTTKGTCKFKYGVEQKVKITERDIPRYH
;
A
#
# COMPACT_ATOMS: atom_id res chain seq x y z
N MET A 1 -1.86 -28.19 4.80
CA MET A 1 -2.79 -27.12 5.24
C MET A 1 -2.06 -26.24 6.24
N GLN A 2 -1.38 -25.20 5.77
CA GLN A 2 -0.76 -24.20 6.65
C GLN A 2 -1.81 -23.14 7.00
N LYS A 3 -2.00 -22.90 8.30
CA LYS A 3 -2.84 -21.82 8.81
C LYS A 3 -2.14 -20.50 8.52
N THR A 4 -2.82 -19.63 7.78
CA THR A 4 -2.46 -18.22 7.59
C THR A 4 -2.59 -17.50 8.92
N GLU A 5 -1.50 -16.95 9.44
CA GLU A 5 -1.51 -16.03 10.58
C GLU A 5 -1.90 -14.62 10.11
N PRO A 6 -2.57 -13.82 10.97
CA PRO A 6 -3.00 -12.47 10.61
C PRO A 6 -1.82 -11.52 10.53
N MET A 7 -1.66 -10.85 9.39
CA MET A 7 -0.67 -9.80 9.14
C MET A 7 -0.79 -8.66 10.17
N SER A 8 0.34 -8.29 10.78
CA SER A 8 0.44 -7.18 11.73
C SER A 8 0.61 -5.86 10.99
N VAL A 9 -0.48 -5.11 10.81
CA VAL A 9 -0.46 -3.74 10.28
C VAL A 9 0.01 -2.80 11.39
N THR A 10 1.24 -2.29 11.31
CA THR A 10 1.75 -1.32 12.29
C THR A 10 1.50 0.10 11.78
N SER A 11 0.53 0.78 12.39
CA SER A 11 0.15 2.17 12.06
C SER A 11 0.85 3.15 13.01
N THR A 12 1.78 3.93 12.49
CA THR A 12 2.36 5.09 13.19
C THR A 12 1.66 6.37 12.72
N ALA A 13 0.45 6.59 13.23
CA ALA A 13 -0.32 7.81 12.92
C ALA A 13 0.24 9.02 13.69
N SER A 14 0.98 9.89 13.00
CA SER A 14 1.03 11.31 13.37
C SER A 14 -0.15 12.00 12.66
N ALA A 15 -0.92 12.83 13.38
CA ALA A 15 -2.12 13.47 12.83
C ALA A 15 -1.74 14.32 11.60
N PRO A 16 -2.21 13.98 10.39
CA PRO A 16 -1.85 14.73 9.21
C PRO A 16 -2.57 16.08 9.22
N LYS A 17 -1.86 17.14 8.82
CA LYS A 17 -2.49 18.42 8.44
C LYS A 17 -3.57 18.12 7.38
N PRO A 18 -4.70 18.86 7.35
CA PRO A 18 -5.69 18.68 6.31
C PRO A 18 -5.03 18.88 4.95
N ASN A 19 -4.89 17.81 4.20
CA ASN A 19 -4.30 17.81 2.88
C ASN A 19 -5.37 18.33 1.92
N GLU A 20 -5.17 19.51 1.31
CA GLU A 20 -6.14 20.12 0.39
C GLU A 20 -6.46 19.22 -0.82
N ASP A 21 -5.59 18.25 -1.10
CA ASP A 21 -5.74 17.26 -2.17
C ASP A 21 -6.60 16.04 -1.80
N LEU A 22 -7.17 15.98 -0.59
CA LEU A 22 -8.06 14.90 -0.16
C LEU A 22 -9.50 15.38 -0.02
N VAL A 23 -10.40 14.64 -0.65
CA VAL A 23 -11.83 14.94 -0.63
C VAL A 23 -12.57 13.97 0.25
N ASP A 24 -13.25 14.48 1.28
CA ASP A 24 -14.10 13.68 2.16
C ASP A 24 -15.54 13.57 1.62
N LEU A 25 -15.89 12.40 1.10
CA LEU A 25 -17.22 12.11 0.57
C LEU A 25 -18.28 12.10 1.67
N GLU A 26 -17.92 11.78 2.91
CA GLU A 26 -18.84 11.80 4.05
C GLU A 26 -19.31 13.22 4.33
N VAL A 27 -18.40 14.20 4.28
CA VAL A 27 -18.73 15.62 4.44
C VAL A 27 -19.67 16.09 3.33
N ILE A 28 -19.38 15.74 2.07
CA ILE A 28 -20.23 16.10 0.93
C ILE A 28 -21.65 15.54 1.11
N VAL A 29 -21.79 14.24 1.36
CA VAL A 29 -23.09 13.59 1.50
C VAL A 29 -23.85 14.09 2.73
N ARG A 30 -23.16 14.34 3.85
CA ARG A 30 -23.80 14.94 5.05
C ARG A 30 -24.33 16.33 4.78
N ASN A 31 -23.57 17.17 4.07
CA ASN A 31 -23.99 18.53 3.75
C ASN A 31 -25.19 18.53 2.79
N TRP A 32 -25.16 17.68 1.77
CA TRP A 32 -26.30 17.47 0.88
C TRP A 32 -27.54 17.01 1.67
N ALA A 33 -27.43 15.99 2.53
CA ALA A 33 -28.56 15.48 3.29
C ALA A 33 -29.16 16.52 4.25
N LYS A 34 -28.32 17.36 4.88
CA LYS A 34 -28.77 18.49 5.70
C LYS A 34 -29.57 19.51 4.88
N GLN A 35 -29.11 19.83 3.67
CA GLN A 35 -29.82 20.76 2.78
C GLN A 35 -31.18 20.19 2.36
N ILE A 36 -31.23 18.93 1.95
CA ILE A 36 -32.49 18.26 1.61
C ILE A 36 -33.43 18.27 2.81
N PHE A 37 -32.97 17.85 3.99
CA PHE A 37 -33.77 17.86 5.21
C PHE A 37 -34.32 19.26 5.53
N ASP A 38 -33.48 20.30 5.43
CA ASP A 38 -33.92 21.66 5.73
C ASP A 38 -35.03 22.16 4.79
N VAL A 39 -35.07 21.66 3.54
CA VAL A 39 -36.09 21.99 2.54
C VAL A 39 -37.34 21.11 2.66
N THR A 40 -37.20 19.82 3.01
CA THR A 40 -38.30 18.85 2.97
C THR A 40 -38.94 18.56 4.33
N LYS A 41 -38.34 19.01 5.44
CA LYS A 41 -38.83 18.73 6.79
C LYS A 41 -40.25 19.21 7.02
N THR A 42 -41.02 18.41 7.73
CA THR A 42 -42.36 18.75 8.21
C THR A 42 -42.32 19.76 9.35
N LYS A 43 -43.47 20.35 9.68
CA LYS A 43 -43.61 21.25 10.84
C LYS A 43 -43.26 20.59 12.17
N ALA A 44 -43.45 19.27 12.29
CA ALA A 44 -43.10 18.53 13.51
C ALA A 44 -41.58 18.34 13.60
N GLU A 45 -40.95 17.89 12.51
CA GLU A 45 -39.50 17.69 12.43
C GLU A 45 -38.73 19.01 12.61
N ALA A 46 -39.27 20.13 12.12
CA ALA A 46 -38.68 21.46 12.31
C ALA A 46 -38.58 21.92 13.77
N LYS A 47 -39.34 21.32 14.70
CA LYS A 47 -39.26 21.59 16.15
C LYS A 47 -38.07 20.89 16.80
N ILE A 48 -37.50 19.87 16.16
CA ILE A 48 -36.34 19.16 16.68
C ILE A 48 -35.11 20.07 16.55
N SER A 49 -34.41 20.29 17.65
CA SER A 49 -33.20 21.12 17.64
C SER A 49 -32.13 20.49 16.76
N LYS A 50 -31.47 21.28 15.91
CA LYS A 50 -30.39 20.79 15.01
C LYS A 50 -29.29 20.03 15.74
N LYS A 51 -28.98 20.39 16.99
CA LYS A 51 -27.97 19.71 17.82
C LYS A 51 -28.38 18.30 18.26
N HIS A 52 -29.66 17.95 18.16
CA HIS A 52 -30.17 16.62 18.47
C HIS A 52 -30.30 15.75 17.20
N LEU A 53 -30.07 16.30 16.01
CA LEU A 53 -30.16 15.56 14.77
C LEU A 53 -28.81 14.93 14.43
N GLN A 54 -28.80 13.62 14.23
CA GLN A 54 -27.65 12.88 13.73
C GLN A 54 -27.95 12.33 12.34
N PHE A 55 -26.97 12.43 11.44
CA PHE A 55 -27.06 11.98 10.05
C PHE A 55 -26.11 10.79 9.86
N ASN A 56 -26.67 9.60 9.75
CA ASN A 56 -25.92 8.36 9.57
C ASN A 56 -26.00 7.93 8.11
N ILE A 57 -24.85 7.79 7.45
CA ILE A 57 -24.78 7.44 6.03
C ILE A 57 -24.57 5.94 5.89
N ASN A 58 -25.44 5.31 5.11
CA ASN A 58 -25.29 3.96 4.63
C ASN A 58 -24.80 3.96 3.18
N TRP A 59 -23.62 3.36 2.98
CA TRP A 59 -22.91 3.26 1.69
C TRP A 59 -23.18 1.94 0.96
N SER A 60 -23.98 1.03 1.52
CA SER A 60 -24.16 -0.35 1.01
C SER A 60 -24.71 -0.44 -0.41
N HIS A 61 -25.33 0.64 -0.91
CA HIS A 61 -25.89 0.73 -2.27
C HIS A 61 -25.04 1.59 -3.22
N MET A 62 -23.83 1.97 -2.78
CA MET A 62 -22.86 2.67 -3.60
C MET A 62 -21.80 1.68 -4.07
N LEU A 63 -21.48 1.73 -5.36
CA LEU A 63 -20.42 0.94 -5.96
C LEU A 63 -19.19 1.84 -6.13
N ASN A 64 -18.03 1.30 -5.75
CA ASN A 64 -16.72 1.92 -6.00
C ASN A 64 -15.86 0.92 -6.77
N GLU A 65 -15.51 1.26 -8.00
CA GLU A 65 -14.67 0.45 -8.87
C GLU A 65 -13.32 1.17 -9.04
N SER A 66 -12.22 0.48 -8.76
CA SER A 66 -10.85 0.95 -9.04
C SER A 66 -10.31 0.24 -10.27
N LEU A 67 -9.81 1.01 -11.23
CA LEU A 67 -9.13 0.49 -12.42
C LEU A 67 -7.68 0.08 -12.08
N GLU A 68 -7.02 -0.57 -13.05
CA GLU A 68 -5.62 -0.95 -12.92
C GLU A 68 -4.72 0.27 -12.64
N PRO A 69 -3.79 0.18 -11.68
CA PRO A 69 -2.86 1.26 -11.40
C PRO A 69 -1.88 1.46 -12.56
N THR A 70 -1.55 2.72 -12.81
CA THR A 70 -0.44 3.10 -13.69
C THR A 70 0.73 3.58 -12.85
N PHE A 71 1.96 3.21 -13.26
CA PHE A 71 3.19 3.57 -12.56
C PHE A 71 4.10 4.42 -13.42
N THR A 72 4.73 5.41 -12.81
CA THR A 72 5.72 6.27 -13.47
C THR A 72 6.94 6.50 -12.58
N ARG A 73 8.09 6.70 -13.22
CA ARG A 73 9.34 7.17 -12.60
C ARG A 73 9.78 8.43 -13.32
N ASP A 74 9.93 9.54 -12.60
CA ASP A 74 10.31 10.84 -13.17
C ASP A 74 9.44 11.29 -14.36
N GLY A 75 8.16 10.90 -14.35
CA GLY A 75 7.20 11.19 -15.43
C GLY A 75 7.26 10.23 -16.63
N VAL A 76 8.15 9.25 -16.61
CA VAL A 76 8.28 8.23 -17.66
C VAL A 76 7.60 6.92 -17.21
N PRO A 77 6.83 6.24 -18.09
CA PRO A 77 6.30 4.90 -17.80
C PRO A 77 7.40 3.90 -17.46
N THR A 78 7.14 3.04 -16.47
CA THR A 78 8.13 2.14 -15.87
C THR A 78 8.70 1.07 -16.79
N ASP A 79 8.01 0.74 -17.89
CA ASP A 79 8.39 -0.32 -18.83
C ASP A 79 9.77 -0.09 -19.49
N GLN A 80 10.36 1.10 -19.30
CA GLN A 80 11.58 1.54 -19.94
C GLN A 80 12.74 1.78 -18.97
N SER A 81 12.59 1.48 -17.68
CA SER A 81 13.48 2.04 -16.66
C SER A 81 13.82 1.06 -15.52
N ARG A 82 14.52 -0.05 -15.82
CA ARG A 82 15.05 -0.94 -14.77
C ARG A 82 16.32 -0.36 -14.15
N GLN A 83 16.36 -0.28 -12.83
CA GLN A 83 17.59 0.06 -12.10
C GLN A 83 18.39 -1.22 -11.88
N ALA A 84 19.72 -1.14 -11.90
CA ALA A 84 20.55 -2.29 -11.54
C ALA A 84 20.39 -2.54 -10.02
N PRO A 85 20.10 -3.78 -9.61
CA PRO A 85 20.00 -4.11 -8.19
C PRO A 85 21.34 -3.96 -7.49
N GLU A 86 21.30 -3.63 -6.21
CA GLU A 86 22.47 -3.47 -5.35
C GLU A 86 22.89 -4.82 -4.74
N GLU A 87 24.20 -5.06 -4.65
CA GLU A 87 24.72 -6.26 -4.00
C GLU A 87 24.86 -6.05 -2.49
N GLN A 88 24.19 -6.89 -1.70
CA GLN A 88 24.34 -6.92 -0.26
C GLN A 88 24.95 -8.24 0.20
N CYS A 89 26.14 -8.17 0.81
CA CYS A 89 26.79 -9.33 1.42
C CYS A 89 26.15 -9.62 2.79
N LEU A 90 25.32 -10.66 2.88
CA LEU A 90 24.68 -11.08 4.13
C LEU A 90 25.64 -11.80 5.07
N PHE A 91 26.59 -12.52 4.50
CA PHE A 91 27.53 -13.33 5.27
C PHE A 91 28.85 -13.52 4.53
N ARG A 92 29.96 -13.54 5.27
CA ARG A 92 31.30 -13.80 4.76
C ARG A 92 32.04 -14.72 5.73
N THR A 93 32.57 -15.82 5.21
CA THR A 93 33.46 -16.73 5.93
C THR A 93 34.75 -16.91 5.16
N THR A 94 35.83 -17.14 5.90
CA THR A 94 37.15 -17.45 5.35
C THR A 94 37.55 -18.84 5.83
N PHE A 95 37.86 -19.73 4.88
CA PHE A 95 38.46 -21.03 5.14
C PHE A 95 39.96 -20.95 4.84
N THR A 96 40.78 -21.47 5.73
CA THR A 96 42.24 -21.40 5.61
C THR A 96 42.81 -22.81 5.69
N ASN A 97 43.46 -23.26 4.63
CA ASN A 97 44.15 -24.54 4.59
C ASN A 97 45.66 -24.33 4.61
N THR A 98 46.26 -24.44 5.79
CA THR A 98 47.72 -24.33 5.96
C THR A 98 48.45 -25.64 5.70
N THR A 99 47.77 -26.70 5.29
CA THR A 99 48.38 -28.03 5.08
C THR A 99 48.85 -28.21 3.63
N ASP A 100 49.55 -29.32 3.38
CA ASP A 100 50.05 -29.70 2.06
C ASP A 100 49.06 -30.56 1.25
N ARG A 101 47.80 -30.66 1.69
CA ARG A 101 46.75 -31.43 1.02
C ARG A 101 45.46 -30.62 0.96
N GLU A 102 44.63 -30.87 -0.04
CA GLU A 102 43.28 -30.29 -0.12
C GLU A 102 42.43 -30.69 1.10
N GLN A 103 41.59 -29.77 1.56
CA GLN A 103 40.62 -30.01 2.61
C GLN A 103 39.23 -29.60 2.14
N GLU A 104 38.21 -30.36 2.54
CA GLU A 104 36.81 -30.05 2.28
C GLU A 104 36.15 -29.59 3.59
N TYR A 105 35.47 -28.45 3.52
CA TYR A 105 34.72 -27.87 4.64
C TYR A 105 33.24 -27.85 4.29
N SER A 106 32.39 -28.39 5.16
CA SER A 106 30.94 -28.20 5.07
C SER A 106 30.54 -26.88 5.69
N PHE A 107 29.68 -26.15 5.00
CA PHE A 107 29.24 -24.82 5.36
C PHE A 107 27.74 -24.68 5.21
N LYS A 108 27.07 -24.41 6.33
CA LYS A 108 25.64 -24.12 6.37
C LYS A 108 25.39 -22.80 7.07
N THR A 109 24.62 -21.92 6.45
CA THR A 109 24.17 -20.67 7.08
C THR A 109 22.78 -20.28 6.61
N GLU A 110 22.05 -19.60 7.48
CA GLU A 110 20.71 -19.06 7.21
C GLU A 110 20.62 -17.61 7.73
N ARG A 111 19.91 -16.77 6.99
CA ARG A 111 19.69 -15.36 7.29
C ARG A 111 18.30 -14.94 6.85
N THR A 112 17.64 -14.11 7.65
CA THR A 112 16.34 -13.54 7.31
C THR A 112 16.53 -12.08 6.90
N THR A 113 15.91 -11.67 5.79
CA THR A 113 15.78 -10.27 5.39
C THR A 113 14.33 -9.86 5.40
N ARG A 114 14.09 -8.55 5.44
CA ARG A 114 12.76 -7.97 5.40
C ARG A 114 12.57 -7.16 4.13
N SER A 115 11.62 -7.60 3.31
CA SER A 115 11.09 -6.82 2.18
C SER A 115 10.01 -5.88 2.70
N ALA A 116 9.94 -4.67 2.15
CA ALA A 116 8.98 -3.65 2.54
C ALA A 116 8.31 -3.03 1.30
N ALA A 117 6.99 -2.87 1.37
CA ALA A 117 6.18 -2.17 0.39
C ALA A 117 5.42 -1.04 1.10
N THR A 118 5.79 0.19 0.80
CA THR A 118 5.21 1.40 1.38
C THR A 118 4.45 2.16 0.32
N ALA A 119 3.20 2.51 0.59
CA ALA A 119 2.37 3.33 -0.28
C ALA A 119 1.88 4.58 0.47
N ILE A 120 2.07 5.74 -0.14
CA ILE A 120 1.74 7.05 0.42
C ILE A 120 0.70 7.68 -0.48
N VAL A 121 -0.50 7.92 0.05
CA VAL A 121 -1.59 8.57 -0.68
C VAL A 121 -1.43 10.08 -0.60
N GLU A 122 -1.32 10.72 -1.77
CA GLU A 122 -1.11 12.17 -1.87
C GLU A 122 -2.39 12.89 -2.29
N LYS A 123 -3.20 12.26 -3.14
CA LYS A 123 -4.49 12.77 -3.64
C LYS A 123 -5.51 11.65 -3.73
N GLY A 124 -6.76 11.90 -3.38
CA GLY A 124 -7.81 10.88 -3.43
C GLY A 124 -9.10 11.28 -2.74
N VAL A 125 -10.01 10.30 -2.62
CA VAL A 125 -11.31 10.44 -1.97
C VAL A 125 -11.38 9.48 -0.78
N CYS A 126 -11.82 9.97 0.37
CA CYS A 126 -12.04 9.19 1.59
C CYS A 126 -13.50 9.24 2.04
N ARG A 127 -13.85 8.40 3.01
CA ARG A 127 -15.13 8.41 3.72
C ARG A 127 -14.81 8.62 5.21
N GLY A 128 -14.76 9.87 5.65
CA GLY A 128 -14.23 10.20 6.96
C GLY A 128 -12.74 9.86 7.04
N VAL A 129 -12.37 8.97 7.97
CA VAL A 129 -10.98 8.52 8.16
C VAL A 129 -10.60 7.31 7.31
N ASP A 130 -11.60 6.62 6.75
CA ASP A 130 -11.39 5.38 6.02
C ASP A 130 -11.16 5.64 4.53
N MET A 131 -10.16 4.96 3.99
CA MET A 131 -9.96 4.78 2.56
C MET A 131 -9.95 3.28 2.27
N GLU A 132 -10.53 2.85 1.15
CA GLU A 132 -10.45 1.45 0.76
C GLU A 132 -10.08 1.39 -0.71
N VAL A 133 -8.77 1.28 -0.97
CA VAL A 133 -8.21 1.14 -2.32
C VAL A 133 -7.22 -0.01 -2.30
N LYS A 134 -7.32 -0.92 -3.27
CA LYS A 134 -6.33 -1.97 -3.47
C LYS A 134 -5.34 -1.56 -4.56
N LEU A 135 -4.08 -1.39 -4.18
CA LEU A 135 -3.01 -1.05 -5.09
C LEU A 135 -2.30 -2.34 -5.52
N LYS A 136 -2.46 -2.75 -6.78
CA LYS A 136 -1.68 -3.86 -7.34
C LYS A 136 -0.20 -3.49 -7.41
N THR A 137 0.68 -4.44 -7.11
CA THR A 137 2.13 -4.22 -7.19
C THR A 137 2.61 -4.21 -8.65
N PRO A 138 3.66 -3.43 -8.99
CA PRO A 138 4.27 -3.47 -10.32
C PRO A 138 4.79 -4.87 -10.68
N CYS A 139 4.75 -5.25 -11.96
CA CYS A 139 5.15 -6.59 -12.43
C CYS A 139 6.58 -6.98 -12.04
N GLU A 140 7.52 -6.03 -12.05
CA GLU A 140 8.92 -6.24 -11.64
C GLU A 140 9.05 -6.70 -10.17
N VAL A 141 8.15 -6.24 -9.30
CA VAL A 141 8.11 -6.64 -7.88
C VAL A 141 7.53 -8.05 -7.72
N LEU A 142 6.55 -8.41 -8.56
CA LEU A 142 5.96 -9.75 -8.59
C LEU A 142 6.96 -10.80 -9.12
N GLU A 143 7.68 -10.48 -10.20
CA GLU A 143 8.67 -11.36 -10.82
C GLU A 143 9.80 -11.74 -9.87
N ALA A 144 10.16 -10.85 -8.93
CA ALA A 144 11.21 -11.08 -7.95
C ALA A 144 10.85 -12.13 -6.89
N ASN A 145 9.60 -12.62 -6.84
CA ASN A 145 9.10 -13.54 -5.81
C ASN A 145 9.45 -13.08 -4.37
N ALA A 146 9.41 -11.77 -4.16
CA ALA A 146 9.82 -11.09 -2.93
C ALA A 146 8.88 -11.32 -1.73
N GLY A 147 8.04 -12.35 -1.75
CA GLY A 147 7.08 -12.67 -0.70
C GLY A 147 5.84 -11.77 -0.64
N PHE A 148 5.79 -10.68 -1.41
CA PHE A 148 4.63 -9.80 -1.42
C PHE A 148 3.40 -10.48 -2.04
N HIS A 149 2.26 -10.35 -1.36
CA HIS A 149 0.96 -10.50 -1.98
C HIS A 149 0.83 -9.44 -3.09
N GLY A 150 0.29 -9.80 -4.25
CA GLY A 150 0.26 -8.91 -5.43
C GLY A 150 -0.58 -7.63 -5.29
N GLU A 151 -1.16 -7.38 -4.11
CA GLU A 151 -2.00 -6.23 -3.80
C GLU A 151 -1.65 -5.67 -2.40
N ILE A 152 -1.63 -4.34 -2.29
CA ILE A 152 -1.48 -3.58 -1.05
C ILE A 152 -2.83 -2.92 -0.73
N SER A 153 -3.38 -3.22 0.43
CA SER A 153 -4.60 -2.54 0.93
C SER A 153 -4.24 -1.18 1.50
N LEU A 154 -4.76 -0.11 0.89
CA LEU A 154 -4.63 1.26 1.36
C LEU A 154 -5.85 1.60 2.20
N CYS A 155 -5.70 1.52 3.52
CA CYS A 155 -6.80 1.62 4.49
C CYS A 155 -7.01 3.05 5.01
N HIS A 156 -5.96 3.86 4.98
CA HIS A 156 -5.99 5.21 5.53
C HIS A 156 -5.24 6.18 4.63
N ILE A 157 -5.59 7.45 4.82
CA ILE A 157 -4.85 8.57 4.29
C ILE A 157 -3.45 8.59 4.91
N GLY A 158 -2.42 8.73 4.07
CA GLY A 158 -1.03 8.79 4.48
C GLY A 158 -0.25 7.54 4.09
N GLU A 159 0.69 7.15 4.94
CA GLU A 159 1.63 6.05 4.69
C GLU A 159 1.06 4.71 5.16
N ASN A 160 1.01 3.74 4.25
CA ASN A 160 0.63 2.36 4.50
C ASN A 160 1.83 1.48 4.16
N THR A 161 2.38 0.76 5.14
CA THR A 161 3.55 -0.11 4.95
C THR A 161 3.20 -1.56 5.27
N ILE A 162 3.57 -2.45 4.36
CA ILE A 162 3.51 -3.91 4.51
C ILE A 162 4.93 -4.44 4.46
N GLU A 163 5.25 -5.35 5.36
CA GLU A 163 6.55 -6.00 5.44
C GLU A 163 6.38 -7.51 5.33
N GLU A 164 7.30 -8.16 4.62
CA GLU A 164 7.35 -9.61 4.46
C GLU A 164 8.79 -10.08 4.73
N GLU A 165 8.94 -11.20 5.43
CA GLU A 165 10.25 -11.77 5.74
C GLU A 165 10.62 -12.90 4.78
N LEU A 166 11.84 -12.86 4.25
CA LEU A 166 12.41 -13.92 3.43
C LEU A 166 13.60 -14.56 4.13
N VAL A 167 13.65 -15.89 4.10
CA VAL A 167 14.77 -16.67 4.62
C VAL A 167 15.68 -17.07 3.47
N TRP A 168 16.93 -16.65 3.58
CA TRP A 168 18.03 -16.98 2.69
C TRP A 168 18.90 -18.03 3.36
N GLY A 169 19.34 -19.02 2.60
CA GLY A 169 20.12 -20.12 3.13
C GLY A 169 21.07 -20.68 2.10
N VAL A 170 22.21 -21.14 2.59
CA VAL A 170 23.15 -21.93 1.80
C VAL A 170 23.64 -23.11 2.62
N ASP A 171 23.66 -24.26 1.99
CA ASP A 171 24.26 -25.50 2.48
C ASP A 171 25.20 -25.99 1.38
N SER A 172 26.51 -25.94 1.62
CA SER A 172 27.52 -26.13 0.59
C SER A 172 28.78 -26.75 1.15
N ASN A 173 29.49 -27.49 0.31
CA ASN A 173 30.83 -27.98 0.60
C ASN A 173 31.86 -27.16 -0.18
N VAL A 174 32.85 -26.61 0.52
CA VAL A 174 33.92 -25.78 -0.04
C VAL A 174 35.22 -26.57 0.03
N ARG A 175 35.83 -26.82 -1.12
CA ARG A 175 37.17 -27.41 -1.20
C ARG A 175 38.20 -26.29 -1.21
N VAL A 176 39.19 -26.41 -0.34
CA VAL A 176 40.24 -25.42 -0.14
C VAL A 176 41.56 -26.10 -0.48
N PRO A 177 42.25 -25.67 -1.55
CA PRO A 177 43.53 -26.22 -1.93
C PRO A 177 44.58 -26.08 -0.84
N ALA A 178 45.64 -26.89 -0.94
CA ALA A 178 46.79 -26.80 -0.05
C ALA A 178 47.37 -25.38 -0.06
N ARG A 179 47.73 -24.87 1.12
CA ARG A 179 48.35 -23.55 1.31
C ARG A 179 47.53 -22.37 0.77
N CYS A 180 46.22 -22.52 0.67
CA CYS A 180 45.31 -21.48 0.19
C CYS A 180 44.35 -21.01 1.27
N GLU A 181 43.85 -19.80 1.06
CA GLU A 181 42.70 -19.25 1.76
C GLU A 181 41.56 -19.05 0.76
N THR A 182 40.39 -19.58 1.09
CA THR A 182 39.18 -19.45 0.28
C THR A 182 38.13 -18.69 1.08
N VAL A 183 37.64 -17.58 0.53
CA VAL A 183 36.57 -16.78 1.10
C VAL A 183 35.26 -17.14 0.41
N ALA A 184 34.25 -17.51 1.19
CA ALA A 184 32.89 -17.73 0.73
C ALA A 184 31.97 -16.60 1.24
N GLN A 185 31.20 -16.00 0.34
CA GLN A 185 30.24 -14.94 0.65
C GLN A 185 28.85 -15.32 0.16
N LEU A 186 27.87 -15.17 1.05
CA LEU A 186 26.46 -15.16 0.70
C LEU A 186 26.08 -13.72 0.37
N VAL A 187 25.78 -13.46 -0.90
CA VAL A 187 25.40 -12.15 -1.41
C VAL A 187 23.97 -12.24 -1.93
N ILE A 188 23.15 -11.25 -1.62
CA ILE A 188 21.85 -11.07 -2.27
C ILE A 188 21.88 -9.85 -3.17
N LEU A 189 21.08 -9.88 -4.22
CA LEU A 189 20.72 -8.69 -4.98
C LEU A 189 19.47 -8.09 -4.35
N GLU A 190 19.51 -6.83 -3.98
CA GLU A 190 18.37 -6.08 -3.46
C GLU A 190 18.01 -4.98 -4.46
N ASP A 191 16.72 -4.80 -4.73
CA ASP A 191 16.22 -3.69 -5.52
C ASP A 191 15.42 -2.71 -4.65
N ASN A 192 15.54 -1.43 -5.01
CA ASN A 192 14.89 -0.32 -4.35
C ASN A 192 14.15 0.50 -5.41
N ALA A 193 12.83 0.35 -5.47
CA ALA A 193 12.00 1.00 -6.48
C ALA A 193 11.10 2.05 -5.85
N VAL A 194 11.26 3.32 -6.25
CA VAL A 194 10.31 4.39 -5.95
C VAL A 194 9.52 4.70 -7.22
N ARG A 195 8.19 4.73 -7.12
CA ARG A 195 7.29 5.00 -8.24
C ARG A 195 6.16 5.92 -7.81
N LYS A 196 5.69 6.76 -8.73
CA LYS A 196 4.38 7.41 -8.58
C LYS A 196 3.32 6.50 -9.15
N PHE A 197 2.19 6.37 -8.46
CA PHE A 197 1.04 5.62 -8.92
C PHE A 197 -0.16 6.52 -9.18
N ALA A 198 -1.00 6.13 -10.13
CA ALA A 198 -2.32 6.72 -10.33
C ALA A 198 -3.35 5.61 -10.59
N ILE A 199 -4.46 5.67 -9.85
CA ILE A 199 -5.60 4.77 -9.96
C ILE A 199 -6.81 5.63 -10.34
N GLU A 200 -7.43 5.32 -11.46
CA GLU A 200 -8.71 5.91 -11.83
C GLU A 200 -9.84 5.11 -11.16
N ASN A 201 -10.77 5.82 -10.53
CA ASN A 201 -11.86 5.24 -9.75
C ASN A 201 -13.20 5.75 -10.27
N ARG A 202 -14.22 4.92 -10.10
CA ARG A 202 -15.59 5.17 -10.57
C ARG A 202 -16.59 4.89 -9.44
N LEU A 203 -17.36 5.92 -9.09
CA LEU A 203 -18.49 5.84 -8.15
C LEU A 203 -19.81 5.83 -8.89
N SER A 204 -20.71 4.94 -8.47
CA SER A 204 -22.09 4.91 -8.94
C SER A 204 -23.03 4.38 -7.85
N GLY A 205 -24.33 4.46 -8.09
CA GLY A 205 -25.34 3.97 -7.16
C GLY A 205 -25.89 5.05 -6.23
N ARG A 206 -26.36 4.63 -5.06
CA ARG A 206 -27.13 5.47 -4.15
C ARG A 206 -26.57 5.44 -2.74
N VAL A 207 -26.74 6.55 -2.05
CA VAL A 207 -26.47 6.67 -0.61
C VAL A 207 -27.78 6.86 0.12
N ILE A 208 -27.90 6.21 1.27
CA ILE A 208 -29.07 6.32 2.15
C ILE A 208 -28.60 7.01 3.42
N VAL A 209 -29.25 8.10 3.79
CA VAL A 209 -28.94 8.87 4.99
C VAL A 209 -30.11 8.80 5.95
N THR A 210 -29.88 8.19 7.10
CA THR A 210 -30.85 8.10 8.17
C THR A 210 -30.67 9.27 9.12
N VAL A 211 -31.75 10.03 9.34
CA VAL A 211 -31.77 11.14 10.30
C VAL A 211 -32.41 10.65 11.59
N THR A 212 -31.70 10.74 12.71
CA THR A 212 -32.19 10.31 14.02
C THR A 212 -32.19 11.45 15.04
N ASN A 213 -33.07 11.37 16.03
CA ASN A 213 -33.12 12.29 17.17
C ASN A 213 -32.43 11.66 18.39
N VAL A 214 -31.21 12.10 18.68
CA VAL A 214 -30.40 11.53 19.77
C VAL A 214 -31.00 11.81 21.16
N LYS A 215 -31.83 12.86 21.28
CA LYS A 215 -32.51 13.18 22.55
C LYS A 215 -33.62 12.16 22.88
N GLU A 216 -34.20 11.56 21.86
CA GLU A 216 -35.30 10.58 21.98
C GLU A 216 -34.79 9.17 21.68
N ASN A 217 -33.69 8.78 22.35
CA ASN A 217 -33.10 7.45 22.23
C ASN A 217 -32.80 7.03 20.78
N ASN A 218 -32.22 7.94 20.00
CA ASN A 218 -31.92 7.75 18.58
C ASN A 218 -33.14 7.37 17.73
N SER A 219 -34.33 7.88 18.07
CA SER A 219 -35.55 7.64 17.29
C SER A 219 -35.37 8.08 15.84
N LEU A 220 -35.91 7.29 14.91
CA LEU A 220 -35.89 7.61 13.49
C LEU A 220 -36.76 8.84 13.23
N VAL A 221 -36.17 9.86 12.60
CA VAL A 221 -36.89 11.05 12.15
C VAL A 221 -37.32 10.83 10.70
N THR A 222 -36.36 10.59 9.81
CA THR A 222 -36.63 10.39 8.38
C THR A 222 -35.47 9.68 7.70
N VAL A 223 -35.69 9.25 6.45
CA VAL A 223 -34.69 8.64 5.58
C VAL A 223 -34.60 9.46 4.29
N ILE A 224 -33.37 9.81 3.90
CA ILE A 224 -33.08 10.59 2.71
C ILE A 224 -32.22 9.72 1.79
N GLU A 225 -32.67 9.50 0.56
CA GLU A 225 -31.96 8.71 -0.44
C GLU A 225 -31.55 9.59 -1.62
N GLY A 226 -30.34 9.38 -2.14
CA GLY A 226 -29.83 10.15 -3.27
C GLY A 226 -28.87 9.37 -4.14
N ASN A 227 -28.89 9.64 -5.44
CA ASN A 227 -27.91 9.12 -6.38
C ASN A 227 -26.59 9.89 -6.22
N ILE A 228 -25.47 9.18 -6.06
CA ILE A 228 -24.16 9.81 -5.83
C ILE A 228 -23.75 10.76 -6.95
N VAL A 229 -24.14 10.48 -8.19
CA VAL A 229 -23.87 11.33 -9.35
C VAL A 229 -24.58 12.67 -9.23
N GLU A 230 -25.85 12.66 -8.84
CA GLU A 230 -26.64 13.88 -8.65
C GLU A 230 -26.14 14.68 -7.46
N ILE A 231 -25.75 14.00 -6.38
CA ILE A 231 -25.17 14.63 -5.19
C ILE A 231 -23.91 15.38 -5.57
N ILE A 232 -22.96 14.73 -6.26
CA ILE A 232 -21.69 15.35 -6.67
C ILE A 232 -21.92 16.45 -7.71
N ARG A 233 -22.87 16.28 -8.64
CA ARG A 233 -23.22 17.32 -9.60
C ARG A 233 -23.73 18.60 -8.92
N GLY A 234 -24.44 18.45 -7.80
CA GLY A 234 -24.93 19.57 -6.99
C GLY A 234 -23.86 20.28 -6.17
N VAL A 235 -22.65 19.73 -6.07
CA VAL A 235 -21.52 20.37 -5.38
C VAL A 235 -20.92 21.44 -6.28
N ALA A 236 -20.82 22.66 -5.75
CA ALA A 236 -20.13 23.76 -6.40
C ALA A 236 -18.66 23.38 -6.64
N ASP A 237 -18.16 23.64 -7.85
CA ASP A 237 -16.77 23.38 -8.23
C ASP A 237 -16.30 21.92 -8.05
N HIS A 238 -17.20 20.94 -8.17
CA HIS A 238 -16.84 19.50 -8.10
C HIS A 238 -15.68 19.13 -9.05
N ALA A 239 -15.57 19.80 -10.20
CA ALA A 239 -14.47 19.64 -11.13
C ALA A 239 -13.11 20.04 -10.52
N SER A 240 -13.06 21.15 -9.78
CA SER A 240 -11.88 21.62 -9.06
C SER A 240 -11.49 20.66 -7.93
N MET A 241 -12.46 19.96 -7.35
CA MET A 241 -12.23 18.87 -6.38
C MET A 241 -11.70 17.59 -7.04
N GLY A 242 -11.56 17.56 -8.37
CA GLY A 242 -11.04 16.41 -9.12
C GLY A 242 -12.09 15.39 -9.55
N PHE A 243 -13.38 15.71 -9.41
CA PHE A 243 -14.45 14.86 -9.92
C PHE A 243 -14.77 15.17 -11.38
N THR A 244 -14.99 14.13 -12.18
CA THR A 244 -15.56 14.25 -13.52
C THR A 244 -16.79 13.37 -13.64
N ILE A 245 -17.88 13.88 -14.20
CA ILE A 245 -19.11 13.10 -14.36
C ILE A 245 -19.20 12.60 -15.81
N ARG A 246 -19.24 11.28 -16.00
CA ARG A 246 -19.35 10.60 -17.31
C ARG A 246 -20.17 9.34 -17.17
N ASP A 247 -21.02 9.04 -18.15
CA ASP A 247 -21.77 7.77 -18.24
C ASP A 247 -22.51 7.36 -16.95
N GLN A 248 -23.23 8.31 -16.34
CA GLN A 248 -23.95 8.09 -15.07
C GLN A 248 -23.05 7.59 -13.94
N ALA A 249 -21.79 8.02 -13.93
CA ALA A 249 -20.84 7.75 -12.87
C ALA A 249 -19.98 8.98 -12.57
N VAL A 250 -19.46 9.02 -11.34
CA VAL A 250 -18.49 10.02 -10.90
C VAL A 250 -17.11 9.39 -10.96
N TRP A 251 -16.21 10.02 -11.70
CA TRP A 251 -14.83 9.60 -11.88
C TRP A 251 -13.90 10.47 -11.05
N TYR A 252 -12.88 9.87 -10.46
CA TYR A 252 -11.81 10.58 -9.76
C TYR A 252 -10.51 9.78 -9.80
N THR A 253 -9.37 10.43 -9.56
CA THR A 253 -8.07 9.77 -9.56
C THR A 253 -7.45 9.80 -8.18
N THR A 254 -7.10 8.63 -7.65
CA THR A 254 -6.22 8.50 -6.49
C THR A 254 -4.78 8.48 -6.97
N LYS A 255 -3.93 9.33 -6.40
CA LYS A 255 -2.51 9.41 -6.74
C LYS A 255 -1.66 9.33 -5.48
N GLY A 256 -0.45 8.85 -5.66
CA GLY A 256 0.51 8.80 -4.59
C GLY A 256 1.86 8.27 -5.03
N THR A 257 2.68 7.96 -4.04
CA THR A 257 4.02 7.41 -4.21
C THR A 257 4.10 6.06 -3.53
N CYS A 258 4.65 5.05 -4.20
CA CYS A 258 5.02 3.78 -3.60
C CYS A 258 6.54 3.58 -3.60
N LYS A 259 7.02 2.92 -2.56
CA LYS A 259 8.43 2.57 -2.34
C LYS A 259 8.47 1.06 -2.06
N PHE A 260 9.30 0.37 -2.81
CA PHE A 260 9.52 -1.06 -2.66
C PHE A 260 10.98 -1.30 -2.35
N LYS A 261 11.23 -2.20 -1.41
CA LYS A 261 12.54 -2.72 -1.05
C LYS A 261 12.43 -4.23 -0.96
N TYR A 262 13.19 -4.96 -1.77
CA TYR A 262 13.10 -6.42 -1.81
C TYR A 262 14.34 -7.11 -2.35
N GLY A 263 14.56 -8.34 -1.89
CA GLY A 263 15.55 -9.24 -2.47
C GLY A 263 15.08 -9.82 -3.81
N VAL A 264 16.02 -9.93 -4.76
CA VAL A 264 15.80 -10.39 -6.14
C VAL A 264 16.44 -11.75 -6.38
N GLU A 265 17.69 -11.92 -5.92
CA GLU A 265 18.50 -13.08 -6.27
C GLU A 265 19.50 -13.39 -5.14
N GLN A 266 19.83 -14.67 -4.95
CA GLN A 266 20.92 -15.13 -4.10
C GLN A 266 22.12 -15.57 -4.93
N LYS A 267 23.32 -15.15 -4.53
CA LYS A 267 24.61 -15.54 -5.12
C LYS A 267 25.58 -16.01 -4.04
N VAL A 268 26.33 -17.06 -4.35
CA VAL A 268 27.49 -17.48 -3.55
C VAL A 268 28.75 -17.06 -4.29
N LYS A 269 29.53 -16.14 -3.71
CA LYS A 269 30.83 -15.72 -4.27
C LYS A 269 31.95 -16.46 -3.55
N ILE A 270 32.79 -17.14 -4.33
CA ILE A 270 33.99 -17.81 -3.84
C ILE A 270 35.21 -17.11 -4.41
N THR A 271 36.14 -16.70 -3.55
CA THR A 271 37.44 -16.13 -3.97
C THR A 271 38.58 -16.84 -3.27
N GLU A 272 39.62 -17.20 -4.01
CA GLU A 272 40.78 -17.93 -3.50
C GLU A 272 42.04 -17.07 -3.57
N ARG A 273 42.92 -17.23 -2.58
CA ARG A 273 44.25 -16.60 -2.57
C ARG A 273 45.29 -17.50 -1.89
N ASP A 274 46.53 -17.43 -2.37
CA ASP A 274 47.66 -18.13 -1.77
C ASP A 274 48.03 -17.56 -0.39
N ILE A 275 48.44 -18.43 0.53
CA ILE A 275 49.00 -18.02 1.82
C ILE A 275 50.52 -17.82 1.67
N PRO A 276 51.07 -16.65 2.05
CA PRO A 276 52.51 -16.39 1.97
C PRO A 276 53.32 -17.41 2.79
N ARG A 277 54.40 -17.94 2.20
CA ARG A 277 55.40 -18.72 2.95
C ARG A 277 56.26 -17.75 3.76
N TYR A 278 56.11 -17.77 5.08
CA TYR A 278 57.16 -17.23 5.95
C TYR A 278 58.33 -18.22 5.93
N HIS A 279 59.43 -17.79 5.31
CA HIS A 279 60.72 -18.48 5.31
C HIS A 279 61.47 -18.24 6.62
#